data_AF-A0A9X0K4G3-F1
#
_entry.id   AF-A0A9X0K4G3-F1
#
_cell.length_a   1.000
_cell.length_b   1.000
_cell.length_c   1.000
_cell.angle_alpha   90.00
_cell.angle_beta   90.00
_cell.angle_gamma   90.00
#
_symmetry.space_group_name_H-M   'P 1'
#
loop_
_entity.id
_entity.type
_entity.pdbx_description
1 polymer ?
#
loop_
_entity_poly.entity_id
_entity_poly.type
_entity_poly.pdbx_seq_one_letter_code
_entity_poly.pdbx_strand_id
1 'polypeptide(L)'
;MTSTNFTGPQLPIDDRAGDGYDFMETAENAGWTVIAQWGGESYDFGAWPYIIGFARQAKDSNGKVHFGYGLYVEGDTTTKYFDNVEACKEAIDRDAHFFWKTGQSDGPKGVPEKFEKLPARYRGLPND
;
A
#
# COMPACT_ATOMS: atom_id res chain seq x y z
N MET A 1 -9.35 12.12 0.26
CA MET A 1 -9.00 11.81 1.67
C MET A 1 -7.76 12.60 2.05
N THR A 2 -7.70 13.07 3.29
CA THR A 2 -6.55 13.80 3.83
C THR A 2 -5.78 12.89 4.78
N SER A 3 -4.49 12.67 4.51
CA SER A 3 -3.56 12.12 5.49
C SER A 3 -3.51 13.02 6.73
N THR A 4 -3.16 12.46 7.87
CA THR A 4 -3.06 13.20 9.14
C THR A 4 -1.66 13.81 9.28
N ASN A 5 -1.51 14.81 10.14
CA ASN A 5 -0.20 15.37 10.50
C ASN A 5 0.56 14.49 11.52
N PHE A 6 0.26 13.20 11.59
CA PHE A 6 0.97 12.28 12.46
C PHE A 6 2.31 11.86 11.83
N THR A 7 3.40 12.16 12.52
CA THR A 7 4.75 11.70 12.14
C THR A 7 5.04 10.36 12.80
N GLY A 8 4.52 9.28 12.21
CA GLY A 8 4.88 7.91 12.58
C GLY A 8 6.21 7.46 11.95
N PRO A 9 6.69 6.24 12.26
CA PRO A 9 7.90 5.74 11.63
C PRO A 9 7.70 5.59 10.12
N GLN A 10 8.69 5.97 9.33
CA GLN A 10 8.60 5.93 7.87
C GLN A 10 8.95 4.54 7.34
N LEU A 11 8.62 4.24 6.08
CA LEU A 11 9.32 3.18 5.37
C LEU A 11 10.84 3.47 5.42
N PRO A 12 11.69 2.43 5.54
CA PRO A 12 13.13 2.59 5.37
C PRO A 12 13.47 3.27 4.04
N ILE A 13 14.59 3.97 4.00
CA ILE A 13 15.16 4.44 2.75
C ILE A 13 15.87 3.24 2.11
N ASP A 14 15.64 3.00 0.82
CA ASP A 14 16.38 1.99 0.06
C ASP A 14 17.86 2.40 -0.03
N ASP A 15 18.75 1.56 0.49
CA ASP A 15 20.20 1.79 0.48
C ASP A 15 20.87 1.37 -0.84
N ARG A 16 20.08 0.82 -1.78
CA ARG A 16 20.50 0.34 -3.10
C ARG A 16 21.49 -0.83 -3.04
N ALA A 17 21.62 -1.52 -1.90
CA ALA A 17 22.54 -2.64 -1.73
C ALA A 17 21.93 -3.99 -2.15
N GLY A 18 20.61 -4.06 -2.35
CA GLY A 18 19.86 -5.27 -2.72
C GLY A 18 18.76 -4.99 -3.75
N ASP A 19 17.82 -5.94 -3.89
CA ASP A 19 16.62 -5.78 -4.69
C ASP A 19 15.36 -5.55 -3.84
N GLY A 20 14.18 -5.47 -4.48
CA GLY A 20 12.94 -5.23 -3.76
C GLY A 20 12.53 -6.34 -2.78
N TYR A 21 13.01 -7.57 -2.95
CA TYR A 21 12.80 -8.63 -1.96
C TYR A 21 13.66 -8.41 -0.70
N ASP A 22 14.91 -7.98 -0.86
CA ASP A 22 15.75 -7.58 0.28
C ASP A 22 15.14 -6.38 1.02
N PHE A 23 14.54 -5.44 0.26
CA PHE A 23 13.82 -4.31 0.83
C PHE A 23 12.58 -4.74 1.63
N MET A 24 11.84 -5.77 1.18
CA MET A 24 10.70 -6.30 1.95
C MET A 24 11.14 -6.77 3.33
N GLU A 25 12.20 -7.58 3.42
CA GLU A 25 12.72 -8.05 4.70
C GLU A 25 13.13 -6.87 5.60
N THR A 26 13.77 -5.86 5.02
CA THR A 26 14.15 -4.63 5.73
C THR A 26 12.93 -3.89 6.28
N ALA A 27 11.87 -3.75 5.48
CA ALA A 27 10.63 -3.10 5.89
C ALA A 27 9.87 -3.90 6.94
N GLU A 28 9.80 -5.24 6.81
CA GLU A 28 9.17 -6.12 7.79
C GLU A 28 9.87 -6.09 9.15
N ASN A 29 11.20 -6.09 9.15
CA ASN A 29 12.00 -5.90 10.37
C ASN A 29 11.78 -4.52 11.02
N ALA A 30 11.37 -3.51 10.24
CA ALA A 30 10.96 -2.19 10.73
C ALA A 30 9.48 -2.11 11.18
N GLY A 31 8.76 -3.24 11.17
CA GLY A 31 7.39 -3.36 11.65
C GLY A 31 6.33 -3.02 10.60
N TRP A 32 6.68 -3.05 9.32
CA TRP A 32 5.73 -2.98 8.22
C TRP A 32 5.25 -4.37 7.82
N THR A 33 4.09 -4.46 7.19
CA THR A 33 3.55 -5.71 6.65
C THR A 33 3.33 -5.55 5.16
N VAL A 34 3.86 -6.47 4.36
CA VAL A 34 3.74 -6.42 2.91
C VAL A 34 2.29 -6.65 2.48
N ILE A 35 1.84 -5.87 1.50
CA ILE A 35 0.56 -6.02 0.82
C ILE A 35 0.85 -6.73 -0.51
N ALA A 36 0.74 -8.05 -0.52
CA ALA A 36 0.95 -8.83 -1.73
C ALA A 36 -0.24 -8.75 -2.69
N GLN A 37 -1.45 -8.86 -2.13
CA GLN A 37 -2.68 -9.01 -2.90
C GLN A 37 -3.76 -8.04 -2.45
N TRP A 38 -4.61 -7.64 -3.39
CA TRP A 38 -5.70 -6.70 -3.15
C TRP A 38 -6.93 -7.00 -4.01
N GLY A 39 -8.11 -6.61 -3.53
CA GLY A 39 -9.39 -6.94 -4.15
C GLY A 39 -9.86 -8.38 -3.92
N GLY A 40 -11.13 -8.65 -4.23
CA GLY A 40 -11.84 -9.87 -3.86
C GLY A 40 -11.38 -11.16 -4.54
N GLU A 41 -10.51 -11.10 -5.55
CA GLU A 41 -9.93 -12.27 -6.23
C GLU A 41 -8.41 -12.36 -6.05
N SER A 42 -7.86 -11.69 -5.03
CA SER A 42 -6.43 -11.78 -4.71
C SER A 42 -5.50 -11.33 -5.85
N TYR A 43 -5.86 -10.26 -6.57
CA TYR A 43 -5.02 -9.69 -7.61
C TYR A 43 -3.73 -9.13 -7.03
N ASP A 44 -2.66 -9.12 -7.82
CA ASP A 44 -1.39 -8.56 -7.39
C ASP A 44 -1.57 -7.07 -7.09
N PHE A 45 -1.10 -6.59 -5.94
CA PHE A 45 -1.21 -5.16 -5.62
C PHE A 45 -0.35 -4.30 -6.56
N GLY A 46 0.90 -4.72 -6.80
CA GLY A 46 1.90 -4.06 -7.63
C GLY A 46 2.72 -5.09 -8.43
N ALA A 47 3.61 -4.67 -9.33
CA ALA A 47 4.55 -5.58 -10.00
C ALA A 47 5.76 -5.86 -9.10
N TRP A 48 5.88 -7.09 -8.62
CA TRP A 48 7.00 -7.51 -7.81
C TRP A 48 8.28 -7.72 -8.65
N PRO A 49 9.47 -7.38 -8.14
CA PRO A 49 9.77 -6.72 -6.86
C PRO A 49 9.83 -5.17 -6.97
N TYR A 50 9.30 -4.58 -8.04
CA TYR A 50 9.48 -3.16 -8.34
C TYR A 50 8.48 -2.23 -7.67
N ILE A 51 7.25 -2.69 -7.44
CA ILE A 51 6.15 -1.94 -6.83
C ILE A 51 5.60 -2.77 -5.67
N ILE A 52 5.81 -2.29 -4.44
CA ILE A 52 5.46 -3.04 -3.22
C ILE A 52 4.71 -2.12 -2.27
N GLY A 53 3.50 -2.54 -1.89
CA GLY A 53 2.69 -1.87 -0.87
C GLY A 53 2.99 -2.42 0.51
N PHE A 54 2.88 -1.55 1.52
CA PHE A 54 3.09 -1.92 2.92
C PHE A 54 2.02 -1.28 3.81
N ALA A 55 1.56 -2.00 4.83
CA ALA A 55 0.67 -1.49 5.86
C ALA A 55 1.34 -1.56 7.23
N ARG A 56 0.97 -0.66 8.15
CA ARG A 56 1.24 -0.82 9.57
C ARG A 56 0.19 -0.16 10.45
N GLN A 57 0.21 -0.50 11.73
CA GLN A 57 -0.37 0.32 12.78
C GLN A 57 0.73 1.01 13.59
N ALA A 58 0.47 2.23 14.04
CA ALA A 58 1.33 2.98 14.93
C ALA A 58 0.46 3.63 16.02
N LYS A 59 1.01 3.81 17.22
CA LYS A 59 0.32 4.53 18.30
C LYS A 59 1.06 5.84 18.57
N ASP A 60 0.30 6.91 18.80
CA ASP A 60 0.88 8.15 19.32
C ASP A 60 1.09 8.09 20.84
N SER A 61 1.62 9.19 21.43
CA SER A 61 1.88 9.30 22.87
C SER A 61 0.63 9.20 23.74
N ASN A 62 -0.56 9.43 23.18
CA ASN A 62 -1.85 9.29 23.87
C ASN A 62 -2.47 7.90 23.65
N GLY A 63 -1.78 7.00 22.93
CA GLY A 63 -2.23 5.66 22.63
C GLY A 63 -3.24 5.58 21.47
N LYS A 64 -3.53 6.69 20.77
CA LYS A 64 -4.40 6.67 19.59
C LYS A 64 -3.70 5.90 18.47
N VAL A 65 -4.43 4.98 17.84
CA VAL A 65 -3.94 4.18 16.72
C VAL A 65 -4.06 4.98 15.42
N HIS A 66 -2.99 4.96 14.64
CA HIS A 66 -2.87 5.49 13.29
C HIS A 66 -2.53 4.34 12.33
N PHE A 67 -3.10 4.38 11.12
CA PHE A 67 -2.90 3.39 10.08
C PHE A 67 -1.92 3.95 9.06
N GLY A 68 -0.77 3.29 8.93
CA GLY A 68 0.27 3.66 7.98
C GLY A 68 0.12 2.89 6.67
N TYR A 69 0.30 3.59 5.56
CA TYR A 69 0.44 3.02 4.24
C TYR A 69 1.77 3.49 3.64
N GLY A 70 2.61 2.53 3.29
CA GLY A 70 3.88 2.73 2.63
C GLY A 70 3.85 2.18 1.21
N LEU A 71 4.57 2.84 0.31
CA LEU A 71 4.73 2.39 -1.07
C LEU A 71 6.19 2.51 -1.47
N TYR A 72 6.74 1.41 -1.99
CA TYR A 72 8.03 1.32 -2.66
C TYR A 72 7.80 1.24 -4.17
N VAL A 73 8.49 2.08 -4.95
CA VAL A 73 8.51 2.04 -6.42
C VAL A 73 9.95 2.21 -6.90
N GLU A 74 10.57 1.12 -7.35
CA GLU A 74 11.94 1.10 -7.93
C GLU A 74 13.00 1.85 -7.07
N GLY A 75 12.86 1.74 -5.76
CA GLY A 75 13.75 2.33 -4.76
C GLY A 75 13.28 3.67 -4.18
N ASP A 76 12.22 4.26 -4.73
CA ASP A 76 11.58 5.43 -4.12
C ASP A 76 10.53 4.98 -3.11
N THR A 77 10.62 5.51 -1.88
CA THR A 77 9.69 5.16 -0.80
C THR A 77 8.82 6.34 -0.41
N THR A 78 7.53 6.07 -0.20
CA THR A 78 6.59 7.05 0.35
C THR A 78 5.87 6.47 1.54
N THR A 79 5.46 7.31 2.49
CA THR A 79 4.69 6.90 3.67
C THR A 79 3.62 7.92 3.98
N LYS A 80 2.41 7.43 4.26
CA LYS A 80 1.24 8.23 4.65
C LYS A 80 0.62 7.61 5.89
N TYR A 81 0.05 8.45 6.75
CA TYR A 81 -0.70 8.01 7.92
C TYR A 81 -2.14 8.53 7.90
N PHE A 82 -3.04 7.72 8.42
CA PHE A 82 -4.47 7.97 8.49
C PHE A 82 -4.99 7.67 9.88
N ASP A 83 -5.93 8.49 10.37
CA ASP A 83 -6.64 8.25 11.63
C ASP A 83 -7.72 7.17 11.50
N ASN A 84 -8.05 6.79 10.27
CA ASN A 84 -9.15 5.90 9.95
C ASN A 84 -8.71 4.78 9.01
N VAL A 85 -9.11 3.53 9.31
CA VAL A 85 -8.68 2.37 8.53
C VAL A 85 -9.26 2.39 7.12
N GLU A 86 -10.51 2.82 6.94
CA GLU A 86 -11.16 2.92 5.64
C GLU A 86 -10.49 3.99 4.77
N ALA A 87 -9.96 5.05 5.39
CA ALA A 87 -9.21 6.07 4.65
C ALA A 87 -7.83 5.54 4.19
N CYS A 88 -7.20 4.70 5.00
CA CYS A 88 -6.00 3.98 4.62
C CYS A 88 -6.28 2.98 3.49
N LYS A 89 -7.35 2.18 3.62
CA LYS A 89 -7.78 1.22 2.60
C LYS A 89 -8.11 1.89 1.27
N GLU A 90 -8.85 3.00 1.25
CA GLU A 90 -9.12 3.70 -0.02
C GLU A 90 -7.84 4.31 -0.63
N ALA A 91 -6.82 4.67 0.18
CA ALA A 91 -5.53 5.08 -0.37
C ALA A 91 -4.82 3.91 -1.08
N ILE A 92 -4.87 2.71 -0.48
CA ILE A 92 -4.36 1.47 -1.10
C ILE A 92 -5.19 1.13 -2.36
N ASP A 93 -6.52 1.23 -2.30
CA ASP A 93 -7.41 0.98 -3.45
C ASP A 93 -7.05 1.88 -4.64
N ARG A 94 -6.69 3.15 -4.39
CA ARG A 94 -6.35 4.13 -5.43
C ARG A 94 -5.04 3.80 -6.12
N ASP A 95 -4.03 3.36 -5.37
CA ASP A 95 -2.75 2.96 -5.96
C ASP A 95 -2.88 1.61 -6.67
N ALA A 96 -3.59 0.63 -6.09
CA ALA A 96 -3.92 -0.64 -6.76
C ALA A 96 -4.65 -0.38 -8.09
N HIS A 97 -5.68 0.47 -8.07
CA HIS A 97 -6.40 0.90 -9.28
C HIS A 97 -5.47 1.49 -10.32
N PHE A 98 -4.56 2.37 -9.91
CA PHE A 98 -3.60 3.00 -10.79
C PHE A 98 -2.69 1.95 -11.44
N PHE A 99 -2.08 1.06 -10.65
CA PHE A 99 -1.17 0.04 -11.17
C PHE A 99 -1.87 -0.91 -12.13
N TRP A 100 -3.07 -1.38 -11.79
CA TRP A 100 -3.86 -2.25 -12.66
C TRP A 100 -4.25 -1.56 -13.96
N LYS A 101 -4.77 -0.32 -13.91
CA LYS A 101 -5.24 0.35 -15.13
C LYS A 101 -4.11 0.70 -16.09
N THR A 102 -2.91 0.95 -15.57
CA THR A 102 -1.73 1.27 -16.39
C THR A 102 -0.95 0.03 -16.84
N GLY A 103 -1.41 -1.17 -16.49
CA GLY A 103 -0.73 -2.42 -16.82
C GLY A 103 0.60 -2.62 -16.07
N GLN A 104 0.76 -1.98 -14.92
CA GLN A 104 1.95 -2.07 -14.06
C GLN A 104 1.83 -3.22 -13.04
N SER A 105 0.73 -3.96 -13.03
CA SER A 105 0.51 -5.14 -12.18
C SER A 105 -0.58 -6.02 -12.80
N ASP A 106 -0.62 -7.31 -12.44
CA ASP A 106 -1.63 -8.26 -12.92
C ASP A 106 -2.95 -8.09 -12.15
N GLY A 107 -3.74 -7.15 -12.66
CA GLY A 107 -5.02 -6.75 -12.09
C GLY A 107 -6.25 -7.37 -12.75
N PRO A 108 -7.46 -7.01 -12.30
CA PRO A 108 -8.71 -7.45 -12.90
C PRO A 108 -8.82 -7.03 -14.38
N LYS A 109 -9.51 -7.84 -15.19
CA LYS A 109 -9.83 -7.45 -16.56
C LYS A 109 -10.83 -6.29 -16.58
N GLY A 110 -10.61 -5.33 -17.47
CA GLY A 110 -11.53 -4.22 -17.69
C GLY A 110 -11.56 -3.20 -16.56
N VAL A 111 -10.41 -2.97 -15.90
CA VAL A 111 -10.27 -1.89 -14.89
C VAL A 111 -10.72 -0.56 -15.52
N PRO A 112 -11.67 0.16 -14.90
CA PRO A 112 -12.16 1.41 -15.44
C PRO A 112 -11.09 2.51 -15.39
N GLU A 113 -11.13 3.48 -16.29
CA GLU A 113 -10.16 4.58 -16.33
C GLU A 113 -10.14 5.43 -15.04
N LYS A 114 -11.32 5.60 -14.42
CA LYS A 114 -11.53 6.42 -13.22
C LYS A 114 -11.76 5.54 -12.00
N PHE A 115 -11.06 5.86 -10.91
CA PHE A 115 -11.17 5.17 -9.62
C PHE A 115 -12.60 5.13 -9.11
N GLU A 116 -13.35 6.21 -9.28
CA GLU A 116 -14.71 6.33 -8.75
C GLU A 116 -15.67 5.30 -9.38
N LYS A 117 -15.30 4.74 -10.54
CA LYS A 117 -16.05 3.67 -11.23
C LYS A 117 -15.56 2.27 -10.88
N LEU A 118 -14.49 2.13 -10.08
CA LEU A 118 -13.95 0.82 -9.69
C LEU A 118 -15.01 0.05 -8.87
N PRO A 119 -15.42 -1.16 -9.31
CA PRO A 119 -16.37 -1.98 -8.55
C PRO A 119 -15.90 -2.23 -7.11
N ALA A 120 -16.84 -2.27 -6.17
CA ALA A 120 -16.52 -2.50 -4.74
C ALA A 120 -15.77 -3.83 -4.51
N ARG A 121 -16.04 -4.87 -5.31
CA ARG A 121 -15.33 -6.16 -5.26
C ARG A 121 -13.82 -6.09 -5.56
N TYR A 122 -13.33 -4.97 -6.08
CA TYR A 122 -11.91 -4.74 -6.35
C TYR A 122 -11.26 -3.78 -5.33
N ARG A 123 -11.95 -3.53 -4.22
CA ARG A 123 -11.50 -2.66 -3.12
C ARG A 123 -11.36 -3.47 -1.85
N GLY A 124 -10.38 -3.14 -1.01
CA GLY A 124 -10.10 -3.86 0.23
C GLY A 124 -9.26 -5.13 0.06
N LEU A 125 -9.00 -5.80 1.18
CA LEU A 125 -8.33 -7.09 1.23
C LEU A 125 -9.18 -8.18 0.57
N PRO A 126 -8.57 -9.30 0.15
CA PRO A 126 -9.33 -10.45 -0.31
C PRO A 126 -10.31 -10.94 0.76
N ASN A 127 -11.60 -11.02 0.41
CA ASN A 127 -12.72 -11.39 1.30
C ASN A 127 -13.10 -10.37 2.38
N ASP A 128 -12.71 -9.09 2.24
CA ASP A 128 -13.29 -7.99 3.02
C ASP A 128 -14.80 -7.82 2.80
#